data_AF-A0A1I7GEE7-F1
#
_entry.id   AF-A0A1I7GEE7-F1
#
_cell.length_a   1.000
_cell.length_b   1.000
_cell.length_c   1.000
_cell.angle_alpha   90.00
_cell.angle_beta   90.00
_cell.angle_gamma   90.00
#
_symmetry.space_group_name_H-M   'P 1'
#
loop_
_entity.id
_entity.type
_entity.pdbx_description
1 polymer ?
#
loop_
_entity_poly.entity_id
_entity_poly.type
_entity_poly.pdbx_seq_one_letter_code
_entity_poly.pdbx_strand_id
1 'polypeptide(L)'
;MRRLPLILFLTTVALSVVSCGSKNKDVFEEIEDIYGDDGPTSVFMASNVDEDAASDFVSALKDYKSQLDGRWQTASMSYEADGSMQPEFYVEFTDSEIKYGHLKDEEFVVDHVDTIESLSFGEKCIIQAKSSNGVKYTYQTSESDSNVLEYYETWNEEEFPDAYRGGASLSRCE
;
A
#
# COMPACT_ATOMS: atom_id res chain seq x y z
N MET A 1 42.22 23.30 15.32
CA MET A 1 41.08 23.62 14.44
C MET A 1 39.86 22.91 15.01
N ARG A 2 38.89 23.67 15.54
CA ARG A 2 37.65 23.15 16.14
C ARG A 2 36.65 22.86 15.02
N ARG A 3 36.07 21.65 14.96
CA ARG A 3 34.95 21.32 14.05
C ARG A 3 33.69 21.18 14.91
N LEU A 4 32.68 21.98 14.56
CA LEU A 4 31.37 22.07 15.21
C LEU A 4 30.54 20.79 14.97
N PRO A 5 29.69 20.38 15.93
CA PRO A 5 28.62 19.41 15.67
C PRO A 5 27.46 20.07 14.91
N LEU A 6 27.01 19.40 13.85
CA LEU A 6 25.83 19.72 13.06
C LEU A 6 24.58 19.36 13.89
N ILE A 7 23.85 20.36 14.37
CA ILE A 7 22.58 20.18 15.07
C ILE A 7 21.48 20.07 14.01
N LEU A 8 20.93 18.86 13.83
CA LEU A 8 19.74 18.61 13.03
C LEU A 8 18.52 19.16 13.78
N PHE A 9 17.92 20.22 13.26
CA PHE A 9 16.67 20.78 13.79
C PHE A 9 15.51 19.82 13.48
N LEU A 10 15.11 19.01 14.48
CA LEU A 10 13.82 18.33 14.47
C LEU A 10 12.74 19.41 14.59
N THR A 11 12.07 19.73 13.48
CA THR A 11 10.98 20.72 13.47
C THR A 11 9.70 19.98 13.84
N THR A 12 9.33 19.99 15.12
CA THR A 12 8.01 19.57 15.58
C THR A 12 7.01 20.68 15.23
N VAL A 13 6.24 20.47 14.15
CA VAL A 13 5.11 21.34 13.83
C VAL A 13 3.97 20.98 14.79
N ALA A 14 3.76 21.83 15.79
CA ALA A 14 2.58 21.77 16.63
C ALA A 14 1.35 22.15 15.80
N LEU A 15 0.40 21.23 15.67
CA LEU A 15 -0.93 21.50 15.11
C LEU A 15 -1.71 22.39 16.09
N SER A 16 -1.59 23.70 15.94
CA SER A 16 -2.55 24.65 16.51
C SER A 16 -3.81 24.66 15.64
N VAL A 17 -4.84 23.94 16.07
CA VAL A 17 -6.18 24.01 15.48
C VAL A 17 -6.82 25.34 15.92
N VAL A 18 -6.87 26.31 15.01
CA VAL A 18 -7.66 27.53 15.17
C VAL A 18 -8.55 27.71 13.95
N SER A 19 -9.86 27.77 14.24
CA SER A 19 -10.88 28.59 13.58
C SER A 19 -11.58 28.07 12.31
N CYS A 20 -12.86 27.72 12.54
CA CYS A 20 -14.05 28.23 11.85
C CYS A 20 -14.30 27.85 10.38
N GLY A 21 -15.26 26.94 10.16
CA GLY A 21 -15.94 26.75 8.87
C GLY A 21 -16.36 25.30 8.67
N SER A 22 -17.66 25.01 8.77
CA SER A 22 -18.29 23.69 8.67
C SER A 22 -18.09 22.91 7.36
N LYS A 23 -17.16 23.29 6.49
CA LYS A 23 -17.02 22.76 5.11
C LYS A 23 -15.78 21.89 4.89
N ASN A 24 -14.72 22.11 5.68
CA ASN A 24 -13.55 21.22 5.68
C ASN A 24 -13.84 19.87 6.34
N LYS A 25 -14.97 19.73 7.06
CA LYS A 25 -15.37 18.47 7.68
C LYS A 25 -15.70 17.42 6.64
N ASP A 26 -16.41 17.79 5.57
CA ASP A 26 -16.90 16.82 4.59
C ASP A 26 -15.75 16.15 3.82
N VAL A 27 -14.69 16.90 3.48
CA VAL A 27 -13.49 16.34 2.82
C VAL A 27 -12.69 15.45 3.77
N PHE A 28 -12.56 15.86 5.05
CA PHE A 28 -11.88 15.05 6.05
C PHE A 28 -12.66 13.77 6.37
N GLU A 29 -13.98 13.85 6.50
CA GLU A 29 -14.87 12.69 6.66
C GLU A 29 -14.79 11.77 5.44
N GLU A 30 -14.66 12.29 4.22
CA GLU A 30 -14.50 11.45 3.01
C GLU A 30 -13.13 10.77 2.92
N ILE A 31 -12.06 11.42 3.40
CA ILE A 31 -10.74 10.80 3.54
C ILE A 31 -10.75 9.75 4.66
N GLU A 32 -11.43 10.03 5.76
CA GLU A 32 -11.62 9.11 6.90
C GLU A 32 -12.47 7.91 6.48
N ASP A 33 -13.48 8.07 5.63
CA ASP A 33 -14.24 6.98 5.01
C ASP A 33 -13.39 6.14 4.04
N ILE A 34 -12.40 6.74 3.37
CA ILE A 34 -11.49 6.02 2.46
C ILE A 34 -10.46 5.18 3.22
N TYR A 35 -9.99 5.64 4.38
CA TYR A 35 -8.88 5.01 5.12
C TYR A 35 -9.26 4.36 6.46
N GLY A 36 -10.42 4.66 7.02
CA GLY A 36 -10.87 4.19 8.34
C GLY A 36 -9.97 4.66 9.50
N ASP A 37 -10.46 4.52 10.74
CA ASP A 37 -9.73 4.88 11.98
C ASP A 37 -8.44 4.03 12.18
N ASP A 38 -8.30 2.91 11.46
CA ASP A 38 -7.20 1.94 11.56
C ASP A 38 -6.31 1.86 10.28
N GLY A 39 -6.41 2.83 9.37
CA GLY A 39 -5.60 2.90 8.14
C GLY A 39 -4.15 3.33 8.35
N PRO A 40 -3.27 3.21 7.33
CA PRO A 40 -1.86 3.53 7.44
C PRO A 40 -1.60 4.99 7.84
N THR A 41 -0.78 5.19 8.87
CA THR A 41 -0.54 6.49 9.53
C THR A 41 0.10 7.59 8.68
N SER A 42 0.52 7.31 7.45
CA SER A 42 1.24 8.27 6.61
C SER A 42 0.73 8.30 5.17
N VAL A 43 -0.33 9.07 4.95
CA VAL A 43 -0.67 9.62 3.63
C VAL A 43 -0.04 11.02 3.56
N PHE A 44 0.91 11.24 2.64
CA PHE A 44 1.54 12.56 2.48
C PHE A 44 0.54 13.56 1.90
N MET A 45 0.08 14.52 2.73
CA MET A 45 -0.75 15.65 2.31
C MET A 45 0.06 16.94 2.31
N ALA A 46 0.22 17.57 1.14
CA ALA A 46 0.74 18.93 1.04
C ALA A 46 -0.34 19.92 1.51
N SER A 47 -0.09 20.67 2.58
CA SER A 47 -1.12 21.39 3.35
C SER A 47 -1.58 22.74 2.77
N ASN A 48 -1.69 22.92 1.45
CA ASN A 48 -2.19 24.16 0.82
C ASN A 48 -3.02 23.86 -0.44
N VAL A 49 -4.13 23.14 -0.28
CA VAL A 49 -4.95 22.68 -1.40
C VAL A 49 -6.26 23.46 -1.44
N ASP A 50 -6.52 24.10 -2.58
CA ASP A 50 -7.80 24.74 -2.94
C ASP A 50 -8.94 23.69 -2.91
N GLU A 51 -10.19 24.06 -2.60
CA GLU A 51 -11.30 23.08 -2.45
C GLU A 51 -11.48 22.21 -3.70
N ASP A 52 -11.34 22.81 -4.90
CA ASP A 52 -11.36 22.09 -6.19
C ASP A 52 -10.22 21.08 -6.30
N ALA A 53 -9.03 21.45 -5.82
CA ALA A 53 -7.86 20.57 -5.83
C ALA A 53 -7.97 19.44 -4.79
N ALA A 54 -8.78 19.61 -3.74
CA ALA A 54 -9.04 18.57 -2.75
C ALA A 54 -10.03 17.52 -3.28
N SER A 55 -11.09 17.92 -3.98
CA SER A 55 -12.01 16.96 -4.62
C SER A 55 -11.36 16.21 -5.78
N ASP A 56 -10.51 16.89 -6.56
CA ASP A 56 -9.71 16.26 -7.62
C ASP A 56 -8.72 15.24 -7.03
N PHE A 57 -8.13 15.55 -5.87
CA PHE A 57 -7.24 14.63 -5.15
C PHE A 57 -7.99 13.41 -4.59
N VAL A 58 -9.15 13.58 -3.98
CA VAL A 58 -9.99 12.46 -3.49
C VAL A 58 -10.44 11.57 -4.65
N SER A 59 -10.81 12.16 -5.78
CA SER A 59 -11.18 11.41 -6.98
C SER A 59 -9.99 10.63 -7.54
N ALA A 60 -8.82 11.28 -7.63
CA ALA A 60 -7.59 10.61 -8.02
C ALA A 60 -7.23 9.45 -7.07
N LEU A 61 -7.38 9.64 -5.76
CA LEU A 61 -7.17 8.59 -4.75
C LEU A 61 -8.09 7.38 -4.95
N LYS A 62 -9.38 7.61 -5.23
CA LYS A 62 -10.33 6.54 -5.54
C LYS A 62 -9.93 5.80 -6.82
N ASP A 63 -9.57 6.53 -7.87
CA ASP A 63 -9.07 5.94 -9.12
C ASP A 63 -7.79 5.13 -8.88
N TYR A 64 -6.92 5.59 -7.99
CA TYR A 64 -5.69 4.87 -7.65
C TYR A 64 -5.93 3.64 -6.79
N LYS A 65 -6.86 3.68 -5.82
CA LYS A 65 -7.24 2.51 -5.03
C LYS A 65 -7.81 1.40 -5.92
N SER A 66 -8.49 1.78 -7.01
CA SER A 66 -8.95 0.83 -8.03
C SER A 66 -7.82 0.05 -8.72
N GLN A 67 -6.57 0.54 -8.65
CA GLN A 67 -5.40 -0.21 -9.14
C GLN A 67 -5.10 -1.46 -8.32
N LEU A 68 -5.60 -1.56 -7.08
CA LEU A 68 -5.46 -2.75 -6.23
C LEU A 68 -6.73 -3.61 -6.19
N ASP A 69 -7.85 -3.11 -6.69
CA ASP A 69 -9.13 -3.84 -6.71
C ASP A 69 -9.01 -5.23 -7.36
N GLY A 70 -9.84 -6.14 -6.87
CA GLY A 70 -9.86 -7.52 -7.34
C GLY A 70 -8.83 -8.40 -6.66
N ARG A 71 -8.66 -9.61 -7.21
CA ARG A 71 -7.81 -10.64 -6.64
C ARG A 71 -6.49 -10.71 -7.38
N TRP A 72 -5.44 -10.98 -6.62
CA TRP A 72 -4.08 -11.16 -7.11
C TRP A 72 -3.63 -12.60 -6.81
N GLN A 73 -2.57 -13.04 -7.47
CA GLN A 73 -2.00 -14.37 -7.25
C GLN A 73 -0.49 -14.35 -7.40
N THR A 74 0.22 -15.29 -6.77
CA THR A 74 1.67 -15.41 -6.92
C THR A 74 2.06 -15.65 -8.38
N ALA A 75 2.90 -14.79 -8.95
CA ALA A 75 3.15 -14.71 -10.38
C ALA A 75 3.95 -15.89 -10.96
N SER A 76 4.72 -16.60 -10.12
CA SER A 76 5.71 -17.58 -10.62
C SER A 76 5.77 -18.89 -9.85
N MET A 77 4.96 -19.06 -8.80
CA MET A 77 4.85 -20.31 -8.07
C MET A 77 3.44 -20.87 -8.19
N SER A 78 3.34 -22.06 -8.78
CA SER A 78 2.11 -22.83 -8.88
C SER A 78 2.36 -24.28 -8.47
N TYR A 79 1.36 -24.91 -7.87
CA TYR A 79 1.37 -26.32 -7.50
C TYR A 79 0.15 -27.03 -8.11
N GLU A 80 0.23 -28.35 -8.25
CA GLU A 80 -0.91 -29.14 -8.71
C GLU A 80 -1.81 -29.54 -7.53
N ALA A 81 -3.09 -29.17 -7.62
CA ALA A 81 -4.15 -29.61 -6.72
C ALA A 81 -5.38 -30.04 -7.53
N ASP A 82 -5.90 -31.22 -7.21
CA ASP A 82 -7.09 -31.81 -7.85
C ASP A 82 -7.04 -31.81 -9.39
N GLY A 83 -5.83 -31.97 -9.95
CA GLY A 83 -5.59 -32.02 -11.39
C GLY A 83 -5.54 -30.65 -12.09
N SER A 84 -5.45 -29.56 -11.32
CA SER A 84 -5.31 -28.19 -11.81
C SER A 84 -4.08 -27.50 -11.23
N MET A 85 -3.42 -26.62 -11.99
CA MET A 85 -2.37 -25.76 -11.43
C MET A 85 -3.01 -24.60 -10.68
N GLN A 86 -2.66 -24.48 -9.41
CA GLN A 86 -3.09 -23.42 -8.49
C GLN A 86 -1.88 -22.55 -8.15
N PRO A 87 -2.03 -21.22 -7.98
CA PRO A 87 -0.97 -20.39 -7.45
C PRO A 87 -0.67 -20.79 -6.01
N GLU A 88 0.53 -20.46 -5.51
CA GLU A 88 0.88 -20.67 -4.09
C GLU A 88 -0.10 -19.92 -3.17
N PHE A 89 -0.40 -18.67 -3.50
CA PHE A 89 -1.42 -17.88 -2.82
C PHE A 89 -2.26 -17.06 -3.79
N TYR A 90 -3.52 -16.90 -3.42
CA TYR A 90 -4.34 -15.77 -3.81
C TYR A 90 -4.23 -14.66 -2.77
N VAL A 91 -4.34 -13.41 -3.22
CA VAL A 91 -4.12 -12.22 -2.41
C VAL A 91 -5.23 -11.20 -2.64
N GLU A 92 -5.76 -10.65 -1.56
CA GLU A 92 -6.72 -9.55 -1.56
C GLU A 92 -6.19 -8.40 -0.70
N PHE A 93 -6.17 -7.19 -1.26
CA PHE A 93 -5.73 -5.99 -0.58
C PHE A 93 -6.91 -5.28 0.09
N THR A 94 -6.67 -4.74 1.27
CA THR A 94 -7.53 -3.78 1.95
C THR A 94 -6.72 -2.52 2.25
N ASP A 95 -7.29 -1.59 3.03
CA ASP A 95 -6.58 -0.36 3.42
C ASP A 95 -5.43 -0.58 4.39
N SER A 96 -5.58 -1.55 5.30
CA SER A 96 -4.62 -1.81 6.39
C SER A 96 -4.03 -3.21 6.38
N GLU A 97 -4.54 -4.10 5.53
CA GLU A 97 -4.17 -5.52 5.52
C GLU A 97 -3.97 -6.06 4.10
N ILE A 98 -3.01 -6.98 3.98
CA ILE A 98 -2.86 -7.87 2.83
C ILE A 98 -3.30 -9.27 3.28
N LYS A 99 -4.35 -9.80 2.66
CA LYS A 99 -4.92 -11.11 2.98
C LYS A 99 -4.42 -12.14 2.00
N TYR A 100 -3.74 -13.16 2.49
CA TYR A 100 -3.24 -14.27 1.70
C TYR A 100 -4.08 -15.51 1.98
N GLY A 101 -4.38 -16.28 0.96
CA GLY A 101 -5.22 -17.46 1.10
C GLY A 101 -5.26 -18.35 -0.15
N HIS A 102 -6.20 -19.27 -0.15
CA HIS A 102 -6.46 -20.19 -1.26
C HIS A 102 -7.96 -20.20 -1.61
N LEU A 103 -8.28 -20.76 -2.77
CA LEU A 103 -9.67 -21.01 -3.16
C LEU A 103 -10.10 -22.40 -2.74
N LYS A 104 -11.25 -22.47 -2.08
CA LYS A 104 -11.92 -23.73 -1.75
C LYS A 104 -13.39 -23.59 -2.11
N ASP A 105 -13.86 -24.45 -3.01
CA ASP A 105 -15.25 -24.39 -3.51
C ASP A 105 -15.62 -22.99 -4.05
N GLU A 106 -14.67 -22.34 -4.76
CA GLU A 106 -14.75 -20.95 -5.27
C GLU A 106 -14.76 -19.84 -4.20
N GLU A 107 -14.73 -20.19 -2.92
CA GLU A 107 -14.64 -19.25 -1.81
C GLU A 107 -13.17 -18.99 -1.44
N PHE A 108 -12.85 -17.72 -1.16
CA PHE A 108 -11.52 -17.33 -0.68
C PHE A 108 -11.39 -17.61 0.81
N VAL A 109 -10.48 -18.52 1.15
CA VAL A 109 -10.17 -18.91 2.53
C VAL A 109 -8.84 -18.30 2.92
N VAL A 110 -8.88 -17.37 3.87
CA VAL A 110 -7.70 -16.67 4.38
C VAL A 110 -6.81 -17.62 5.18
N ASP A 111 -5.54 -17.68 4.82
CA ASP A 111 -4.49 -18.43 5.51
C ASP A 111 -3.72 -17.53 6.49
N HIS A 112 -3.33 -16.34 6.05
CA HIS A 112 -2.65 -15.36 6.90
C HIS A 112 -2.89 -13.93 6.42
N VAL A 113 -2.58 -12.99 7.31
CA VAL A 113 -2.77 -11.56 7.09
C VAL A 113 -1.50 -10.83 7.49
N ASP A 114 -1.07 -9.92 6.62
CA ASP A 114 0.04 -9.01 6.87
C ASP A 114 -0.48 -7.58 6.98
N THR A 115 0.24 -6.74 7.73
CA THR A 115 -0.17 -5.36 7.99
C THR A 115 0.44 -4.42 6.98
N ILE A 116 -0.37 -3.56 6.38
CA ILE A 116 0.05 -2.45 5.53
C ILE A 116 0.41 -1.27 6.41
N GLU A 117 1.64 -0.78 6.27
CA GLU A 117 2.18 0.34 7.03
C GLU A 117 2.12 1.64 6.22
N SER A 118 2.25 1.54 4.90
CA SER A 118 2.06 2.67 4.00
C SER A 118 1.55 2.24 2.62
N LEU A 119 0.72 3.12 2.04
CA LEU A 119 0.26 3.05 0.66
C LEU A 119 0.63 4.36 -0.01
N SER A 120 1.30 4.26 -1.16
CA SER A 120 1.59 5.40 -2.02
C SER A 120 1.12 5.10 -3.43
N PHE A 121 0.36 6.03 -3.99
CA PHE A 121 -0.20 5.92 -5.32
C PHE A 121 0.23 7.09 -6.19
N GLY A 122 0.56 6.80 -7.45
CA GLY A 122 1.02 7.77 -8.43
C GLY A 122 1.29 7.07 -9.76
N GLU A 123 2.46 7.30 -10.35
CA GLU A 123 2.89 6.56 -11.55
C GLU A 123 3.03 5.05 -11.26
N LYS A 124 3.39 4.69 -10.02
CA LYS A 124 3.42 3.32 -9.52
C LYS A 124 2.59 3.23 -8.24
N CYS A 125 1.94 2.11 -8.02
CA CYS A 125 1.44 1.75 -6.70
C CYS A 125 2.60 1.17 -5.89
N ILE A 126 2.80 1.66 -4.67
CA ILE A 126 3.79 1.18 -3.71
C ILE A 126 3.08 0.84 -2.41
N ILE A 127 3.26 -0.39 -1.94
CA ILE A 127 2.66 -0.92 -0.71
C ILE A 127 3.80 -1.36 0.19
N GLN A 128 4.02 -0.69 1.31
CA GLN A 128 4.96 -1.15 2.32
C GLN A 128 4.19 -1.88 3.40
N ALA A 129 4.56 -3.14 3.62
CA ALA A 129 3.89 -4.00 4.57
C ALA A 129 4.88 -4.71 5.48
N LYS A 130 4.33 -5.27 6.55
CA LYS A 130 5.05 -6.04 7.54
C LYS A 130 4.34 -7.35 7.76
N SER A 131 5.09 -8.44 7.61
CA SER A 131 4.54 -9.76 7.86
C SER A 131 4.30 -10.04 9.34
N SER A 132 3.45 -11.02 9.62
CA SER A 132 3.25 -11.55 10.97
C SER A 132 4.56 -11.98 11.68
N ASN A 133 5.59 -12.36 10.92
CA ASN A 133 6.93 -12.71 11.43
C ASN A 133 7.86 -11.49 11.61
N GLY A 134 7.39 -10.29 11.28
CA GLY A 134 8.13 -9.04 11.40
C GLY A 134 9.01 -8.69 10.21
N VAL A 135 8.92 -9.43 9.10
CA VAL A 135 9.64 -9.11 7.86
C VAL A 135 9.01 -7.87 7.24
N LYS A 136 9.84 -6.93 6.81
CA LYS A 136 9.42 -5.70 6.13
C LYS A 136 9.63 -5.85 4.65
N TYR A 137 8.61 -5.57 3.85
CA TYR A 137 8.69 -5.70 2.41
C TYR A 137 7.87 -4.63 1.69
N THR A 138 8.13 -4.51 0.40
CA THR A 138 7.46 -3.58 -0.51
C THR A 138 6.92 -4.35 -1.70
N TYR A 139 5.64 -4.14 -2.01
CA TYR A 139 5.12 -4.37 -3.35
C TYR A 139 5.18 -3.08 -4.15
N GLN A 140 5.60 -3.16 -5.40
CA GLN A 140 5.59 -2.04 -6.32
C GLN A 140 5.06 -2.48 -7.69
N THR A 141 4.20 -1.69 -8.32
CA THR A 141 3.80 -1.93 -9.71
C THR A 141 5.02 -2.04 -10.63
N SER A 142 5.07 -3.09 -11.45
CA SER A 142 6.16 -3.26 -12.41
C SER A 142 6.19 -2.12 -13.42
N GLU A 143 7.39 -1.74 -13.86
CA GLU A 143 7.56 -0.69 -14.88
C GLU A 143 6.98 -1.08 -16.24
N SER A 144 6.87 -2.38 -16.50
CA SER A 144 6.47 -2.90 -17.81
C SER A 144 5.03 -3.40 -17.86
N ASP A 145 4.40 -3.64 -16.71
CA ASP A 145 3.04 -4.20 -16.63
C ASP A 145 2.32 -3.75 -15.35
N SER A 146 1.23 -2.99 -15.50
CA SER A 146 0.43 -2.53 -14.38
C SER A 146 -0.39 -3.63 -13.69
N ASN A 147 -0.44 -4.83 -14.26
CA ASN A 147 -1.06 -6.01 -13.66
C ASN A 147 -0.05 -6.89 -12.90
N VAL A 148 1.16 -6.39 -12.68
CA VAL A 148 2.21 -7.08 -11.90
C VAL A 148 2.65 -6.18 -10.74
N LEU A 149 2.73 -6.77 -9.55
CA LEU A 149 3.36 -6.19 -8.37
C LEU A 149 4.66 -6.94 -8.06
N GLU A 150 5.78 -6.25 -8.21
CA GLU A 150 7.11 -6.74 -7.88
C GLU A 150 7.32 -6.72 -6.36
N TYR A 151 7.85 -7.81 -5.82
CA TYR A 151 8.13 -7.95 -4.39
C TYR A 151 9.60 -7.68 -4.07
N TYR A 152 9.83 -6.85 -3.06
CA TYR A 152 11.14 -6.56 -2.49
C TYR A 152 11.10 -6.77 -0.97
N GLU A 153 11.97 -7.61 -0.43
CA GLU A 153 12.05 -7.88 1.02
C GLU A 153 12.77 -6.76 1.79
N THR A 154 12.38 -5.51 1.54
CA THR A 154 12.92 -4.32 2.20
C THR A 154 11.94 -3.15 2.01
N TRP A 155 12.06 -2.11 2.84
CA TRP A 155 11.43 -0.80 2.61
C TRP A 155 12.40 0.20 1.98
N ASN A 156 13.69 -0.14 1.88
CA ASN A 156 14.71 0.73 1.33
C ASN A 156 14.85 0.50 -0.17
N GLU A 157 14.46 1.48 -0.98
CA GLU A 157 14.55 1.41 -2.44
C GLU A 157 15.98 1.17 -2.95
N GLU A 158 17.00 1.69 -2.24
CA GLU A 158 18.40 1.46 -2.59
C GLU A 158 18.80 -0.02 -2.52
N GLU A 159 18.05 -0.85 -1.78
CA GLU A 159 18.28 -2.28 -1.61
C GLU A 159 17.44 -3.15 -2.56
N PHE A 160 16.53 -2.56 -3.36
CA PHE A 160 15.66 -3.31 -4.27
C PHE A 160 16.39 -4.28 -5.21
N PRO A 161 17.55 -3.93 -5.80
CA PRO A 161 18.29 -4.84 -6.67
C PRO A 161 18.69 -6.17 -5.98
N ASP A 162 18.93 -6.13 -4.66
CA ASP A 162 19.36 -7.29 -3.87
C ASP A 162 18.18 -7.96 -3.13
N ALA A 163 17.11 -7.20 -2.87
CA ALA A 163 15.93 -7.61 -2.12
C ALA A 163 14.80 -8.20 -3.00
N TYR A 164 14.90 -8.11 -4.32
CA TYR A 164 13.86 -8.62 -5.23
C TYR A 164 13.62 -10.13 -5.07
N ARG A 165 12.35 -10.53 -5.04
CA ARG A 165 11.92 -11.95 -5.03
C ARG A 165 10.77 -12.17 -6.01
N GLY A 166 11.11 -12.60 -7.24
CA GLY A 166 10.12 -12.92 -8.27
C GLY A 166 9.09 -13.97 -7.84
N GLY A 167 9.48 -14.93 -6.98
CA GLY A 167 8.59 -15.95 -6.41
C GLY A 167 7.41 -15.39 -5.61
N ALA A 168 7.65 -14.29 -4.89
CA ALA A 168 6.67 -13.62 -4.03
C ALA A 168 5.96 -12.44 -4.74
N SER A 169 6.34 -12.14 -5.97
CA SER A 169 5.70 -11.10 -6.80
C SER A 169 4.30 -11.58 -7.21
N LEU A 170 3.39 -10.64 -7.43
CA LEU A 170 1.99 -10.94 -7.71
C LEU A 170 1.62 -10.53 -9.13
N SER A 171 0.69 -11.27 -9.72
CA SER A 171 -0.02 -10.88 -10.92
C SER A 171 -1.51 -10.82 -10.65
N ARG A 172 -2.22 -9.95 -11.37
CA ARG A 172 -3.68 -9.83 -11.23
C ARG A 172 -4.35 -11.08 -11.79
N CYS A 173 -5.39 -11.57 -11.12
CA CYS A 173 -6.26 -12.60 -11.68
C CYS A 173 -7.07 -12.00 -12.84
N GLU A 174 -7.16 -12.74 -13.96
CA GLU A 174 -8.02 -12.39 -15.11
C GLU A 174 -9.50 -12.66 -14.82
#